data_AF-A0A7W0G9N3-F1
#
_entry.id   AF-A0A7W0G9N3-F1
#
_cell.length_a   1.000
_cell.length_b   1.000
_cell.length_c   1.000
_cell.angle_alpha   90.00
_cell.angle_beta   90.00
_cell.angle_gamma   90.00
#
_symmetry.space_group_name_H-M   'P 1'
#
loop_
_entity.id
_entity.type
_entity.pdbx_description
1 polymer ?
#
loop_
_entity_poly.entity_id
_entity_poly.type
_entity_poly.pdbx_seq_one_letter_code
_entity_poly.pdbx_strand_id
1 'polypeptide(L)'
;MDARQRLARSLLAGALVGALLQCAASLGDLGGIAEAVDRWYAPLVPILGGAALCLRGSDAGRGRRAWTLIGMALISWGAADMWYSIAFWNLAEVPFPSIADAFWLLFYPLAMAGVAGLTAAQLGRADRTGLSLLDGVIGALAMGAAGAAACSDRSWRRLAAPRSRSLPTSPIRSATWR
;
A
#
# COMPACT_ATOMS: atom_id res chain seq x y z
N MET A 1 28.28 -20.29 -1.67
CA MET A 1 27.09 -19.42 -1.62
C MET A 1 27.52 -18.04 -2.08
N ASP A 2 26.97 -17.54 -3.18
CA ASP A 2 27.41 -16.26 -3.77
C ASP A 2 27.13 -15.08 -2.83
N ALA A 3 28.04 -14.10 -2.81
CA ALA A 3 27.91 -12.90 -1.96
C ALA A 3 26.58 -12.17 -2.16
N ARG A 4 26.05 -12.17 -3.40
CA ARG A 4 24.72 -11.65 -3.73
C ARG A 4 23.58 -12.41 -3.06
N GLN A 5 23.64 -13.74 -3.02
CA GLN A 5 22.61 -14.56 -2.36
C GLN A 5 22.60 -14.34 -0.85
N ARG A 6 23.79 -14.12 -0.26
CA ARG A 6 23.92 -13.72 1.15
C ARG A 6 23.26 -12.35 1.38
N LEU A 7 23.54 -11.37 0.52
CA LEU A 7 22.94 -10.04 0.59
C LEU A 7 21.41 -10.07 0.45
N ALA A 8 20.89 -10.80 -0.54
CA ALA A 8 19.45 -10.93 -0.74
C ALA A 8 18.77 -11.59 0.48
N ARG A 9 19.38 -12.62 1.06
CA ARG A 9 18.87 -13.26 2.28
C ARG A 9 18.89 -12.32 3.49
N SER A 10 19.95 -11.53 3.65
CA SER A 10 20.00 -10.55 4.74
C SER A 10 18.98 -9.43 4.57
N LEU A 11 18.71 -8.99 3.33
CA LEU A 11 17.65 -8.02 3.03
C LEU A 11 16.26 -8.60 3.34
N LEU A 12 15.99 -9.84 2.93
CA LEU A 12 14.72 -10.52 3.23
C LEU A 12 14.55 -10.79 4.72
N ALA A 13 15.61 -11.20 5.41
CA ALA A 13 15.59 -11.37 6.87
C ALA A 13 15.31 -10.03 7.56
N GLY A 14 15.94 -8.94 7.10
CA GLY A 14 15.64 -7.57 7.55
C GLY A 14 14.16 -7.21 7.36
N ALA A 15 13.62 -7.41 6.15
CA ALA A 15 12.21 -7.16 5.85
C ALA A 15 11.25 -8.01 6.71
N LEU A 16 11.58 -9.28 6.96
CA LEU A 16 10.78 -10.18 7.78
C LEU A 16 10.78 -9.78 9.25
N VAL A 17 11.97 -9.55 9.84
CA VAL A 17 12.11 -9.01 11.21
C VAL A 17 11.28 -7.75 11.34
N GLY A 18 11.30 -6.95 10.29
CA GLY A 18 10.52 -5.77 10.20
C GLY A 18 9.02 -5.88 10.22
N ALA A 19 8.48 -6.73 9.36
CA ALA A 19 7.07 -7.03 9.36
C ALA A 19 6.62 -7.60 10.72
N LEU A 20 7.48 -8.40 11.38
CA LEU A 20 7.22 -8.91 12.72
C LEU A 20 7.22 -7.80 13.78
N LEU A 21 8.17 -6.85 13.71
CA LEU A 21 8.20 -5.69 14.60
C LEU A 21 6.96 -4.81 14.42
N GLN A 22 6.52 -4.58 13.18
CA GLN A 22 5.27 -3.87 12.90
C GLN A 22 4.07 -4.62 13.50
N CYS A 23 3.93 -5.92 13.24
CA CYS A 23 2.83 -6.71 13.79
C CYS A 23 2.83 -6.69 15.32
N ALA A 24 3.99 -6.80 15.96
CA ALA A 24 4.11 -6.72 17.41
C ALA A 24 3.75 -5.33 17.95
N ALA A 25 4.17 -4.26 17.26
CA ALA A 25 3.82 -2.90 17.62
C ALA A 25 2.34 -2.58 17.42
N SER A 26 1.70 -3.16 16.42
CA SER A 26 0.25 -3.03 16.18
C SER A 26 -0.61 -3.80 17.17
N LEU A 27 -0.05 -4.82 17.86
CA LEU A 27 -0.76 -5.65 18.84
C LEU A 27 -0.58 -5.15 20.28
N GLY A 28 0.39 -4.28 20.54
CA GLY A 28 0.68 -3.74 21.86
C GLY A 28 0.45 -2.23 21.92
N ASP A 29 0.04 -1.71 23.08
CA ASP A 29 0.00 -0.26 23.33
C ASP A 29 1.41 0.26 23.63
N LEU A 30 2.25 0.33 22.58
CA LEU A 30 3.67 0.67 22.69
C LEU A 30 3.96 2.17 22.46
N GLY A 31 2.93 3.02 22.42
CA GLY A 31 3.07 4.47 22.31
C GLY A 31 4.01 4.92 21.19
N GLY A 32 5.03 5.73 21.54
CA GLY A 32 5.97 6.32 20.58
C GLY A 32 6.86 5.32 19.81
N ILE A 33 6.99 4.08 20.27
CA ILE A 33 7.71 3.03 19.51
C ILE A 33 6.88 2.62 18.30
N ALA A 34 5.57 2.45 18.47
CA ALA A 34 4.69 2.11 17.36
C ALA A 34 4.69 3.21 16.30
N GLU A 35 4.66 4.48 16.71
CA GLU A 35 4.77 5.61 15.80
C GLU A 35 6.11 5.62 15.03
N ALA A 36 7.24 5.40 15.71
CA ALA A 36 8.55 5.38 15.07
C ALA A 36 8.69 4.22 14.06
N VAL A 37 8.13 3.05 14.38
CA VAL A 37 8.09 1.90 13.47
C VAL A 37 7.23 2.24 12.26
N ASP A 38 6.04 2.78 12.45
CA ASP A 38 5.13 3.09 11.35
C ASP A 38 5.70 4.19 10.43
N ARG A 39 6.33 5.22 11.02
CA ARG A 39 6.93 6.33 10.28
C ARG A 39 8.15 5.92 9.46
N TRP A 40 9.10 5.20 10.06
CA TRP A 40 10.43 4.99 9.47
C TRP A 40 10.65 3.57 8.99
N TYR A 41 10.09 2.61 9.72
CA TYR A 41 10.39 1.22 9.51
C TYR A 41 9.43 0.58 8.50
N ALA A 42 8.12 0.86 8.59
CA ALA A 42 7.13 0.34 7.66
C ALA A 42 7.46 0.66 6.18
N PRO A 43 7.91 1.88 5.82
CA PRO A 43 8.30 2.18 4.43
C PRO A 43 9.57 1.46 3.96
N LEU A 44 10.47 1.07 4.88
CA LEU A 44 11.72 0.38 4.54
C LEU A 44 11.48 -1.09 4.17
N VAL A 45 10.49 -1.75 4.74
CA VAL A 45 10.16 -3.15 4.45
C VAL A 45 9.96 -3.41 2.95
N PRO A 46 9.08 -2.68 2.24
CA PRO A 46 8.90 -2.87 0.80
C PRO A 46 10.15 -2.46 0.00
N ILE A 47 10.94 -1.48 0.44
CA ILE A 47 12.21 -1.13 -0.22
C ILE A 47 13.22 -2.29 -0.13
N LEU A 48 13.40 -2.87 1.06
CA LEU A 48 14.31 -3.99 1.29
C LEU A 48 13.86 -5.24 0.54
N GLY A 49 12.56 -5.55 0.59
CA GLY A 49 11.96 -6.64 -0.18
C GLY A 49 12.14 -6.45 -1.69
N GLY A 50 11.89 -5.24 -2.18
CA GLY A 50 12.05 -4.88 -3.59
C GLY A 50 13.50 -4.97 -4.05
N ALA A 51 14.45 -4.50 -3.24
CA ALA A 51 15.88 -4.64 -3.52
C ALA A 51 16.30 -6.11 -3.60
N ALA A 52 15.81 -6.96 -2.69
CA ALA A 52 16.07 -8.40 -2.75
C ALA A 52 15.48 -9.05 -4.01
N LEU A 53 14.30 -8.63 -4.47
CA LEU A 53 13.70 -9.11 -5.72
C LEU A 53 14.45 -8.62 -6.96
N CYS A 54 14.96 -7.39 -6.96
CA CYS A 54 15.82 -6.87 -8.02
C CYS A 54 17.12 -7.67 -8.12
N LEU A 55 17.75 -8.00 -6.99
CA LEU A 55 18.94 -8.86 -6.92
C LEU A 55 18.63 -10.29 -7.38
N ARG A 56 17.48 -10.86 -7.00
CA ARG A 56 17.04 -12.17 -7.52
C ARG A 56 16.83 -12.11 -9.02
N GLY A 57 16.23 -11.04 -9.52
CA GLY A 57 15.95 -10.83 -10.93
C GLY A 57 17.22 -10.90 -11.77
N SER A 58 18.35 -10.36 -11.31
CA SER A 58 19.60 -10.38 -12.08
C SER A 58 20.05 -11.78 -12.51
N ASP A 59 19.67 -12.80 -11.75
CA ASP A 59 20.15 -14.18 -11.90
C ASP A 59 19.06 -15.12 -12.48
N ALA A 60 17.80 -14.67 -12.56
CA ALA A 60 16.62 -15.51 -12.80
C ALA A 60 16.31 -15.83 -14.29
N GLY A 61 17.31 -16.04 -15.14
CA GLY A 61 17.17 -16.53 -16.53
C GLY A 61 15.89 -16.07 -17.28
N ARG A 62 15.02 -17.02 -17.65
CA ARG A 62 13.65 -16.76 -18.14
C ARG A 62 12.76 -16.29 -16.99
N GLY A 63 12.72 -14.98 -16.76
CA GLY A 63 11.94 -14.37 -15.67
C GLY A 63 12.64 -13.19 -15.01
N ARG A 64 13.91 -12.93 -15.36
CA ARG A 64 14.69 -11.79 -14.84
C ARG A 64 13.94 -10.46 -14.86
N ARG A 65 13.42 -10.07 -16.02
CA ARG A 65 12.71 -8.78 -16.18
C ARG A 65 11.46 -8.72 -15.29
N ALA A 66 10.75 -9.83 -15.17
CA ALA A 66 9.55 -9.92 -14.37
C ALA A 66 9.86 -9.72 -12.86
N TRP A 67 10.89 -10.38 -12.35
CA TRP A 67 11.36 -10.19 -10.97
C TRP A 67 11.86 -8.78 -10.69
N THR A 68 12.58 -8.16 -11.64
CA THR A 68 13.02 -6.77 -11.49
C THR A 68 11.83 -5.81 -11.47
N LEU A 69 10.81 -6.01 -12.31
CA LEU A 69 9.59 -5.19 -12.32
C LEU A 69 8.83 -5.26 -11.00
N ILE A 70 8.68 -6.46 -10.42
CA ILE A 70 8.06 -6.62 -9.09
C ILE A 70 8.91 -5.94 -8.02
N GLY A 71 10.24 -6.07 -8.09
CA GLY A 71 11.14 -5.38 -7.17
C GLY A 71 11.03 -3.86 -7.25
N MET A 72 10.96 -3.32 -8.47
CA MET A 72 10.76 -1.89 -8.72
C MET A 72 9.39 -1.41 -8.23
N ALA A 73 8.34 -2.21 -8.37
CA ALA A 73 7.02 -1.89 -7.83
C ALA A 73 7.10 -1.71 -6.30
N LEU A 74 7.69 -2.68 -5.58
CA LEU A 74 7.82 -2.57 -4.12
C LEU A 74 8.69 -1.38 -3.70
N ILE A 75 9.77 -1.08 -4.44
CA ILE A 75 10.59 0.10 -4.18
C ILE A 75 9.77 1.39 -4.41
N SER A 76 8.94 1.46 -5.45
CA SER A 76 8.10 2.64 -5.69
C SER A 76 7.09 2.84 -4.57
N TRP A 77 6.46 1.76 -4.09
CA TRP A 77 5.56 1.81 -2.94
C TRP A 77 6.26 2.32 -1.68
N GLY A 78 7.39 1.72 -1.32
CA GLY A 78 8.14 2.15 -0.13
C GLY A 78 8.72 3.55 -0.25
N ALA A 79 9.09 3.99 -1.46
CA ALA A 79 9.52 5.36 -1.71
C ALA A 79 8.37 6.36 -1.55
N ALA A 80 7.15 6.00 -1.96
CA ALA A 80 5.95 6.80 -1.70
C ALA A 80 5.71 6.98 -0.19
N ASP A 81 5.67 5.86 0.54
CA ASP A 81 5.46 5.87 1.99
C ASP A 81 6.57 6.63 2.72
N MET A 82 7.83 6.46 2.29
CA MET A 82 8.97 7.18 2.88
C MET A 82 8.87 8.68 2.60
N TRP A 83 8.53 9.08 1.37
CA TRP A 83 8.30 10.48 1.04
C TRP A 83 7.16 11.05 1.87
N TYR A 84 6.06 10.31 2.01
CA TYR A 84 4.91 10.71 2.81
C TYR A 84 5.28 10.90 4.29
N SER A 85 6.04 9.97 4.88
CA SER A 85 6.53 10.06 6.26
C SER A 85 7.49 11.23 6.51
N ILE A 86 8.26 11.63 5.50
CA ILE A 86 9.16 12.77 5.60
C ILE A 86 8.40 14.08 5.41
N ALA A 87 7.60 14.17 4.35
CA ALA A 87 7.00 15.41 3.89
C ALA A 87 5.68 15.75 4.59
N PHE A 88 4.90 14.74 5.01
CA PHE A 88 3.49 14.93 5.38
C PHE A 88 3.09 14.41 6.78
N TRP A 89 3.94 13.64 7.46
CA TRP A 89 3.60 12.99 8.75
C TRP A 89 3.03 13.92 9.83
N ASN A 90 3.54 15.16 9.89
CA ASN A 90 3.13 16.14 10.91
C ASN A 90 2.14 17.20 10.36
N LEU A 91 1.69 17.08 9.10
CA LEU A 91 0.74 18.03 8.53
C LEU A 91 -0.70 17.65 8.89
N ALA A 92 -1.47 18.64 9.32
CA ALA A 92 -2.90 18.49 9.56
C ALA A 92 -3.69 18.33 8.24
N GLU A 93 -3.23 18.96 7.16
CA GLU A 93 -3.80 18.85 5.84
C GLU A 93 -2.72 18.48 4.82
N VAL A 94 -2.95 17.35 4.13
CA VAL A 94 -2.02 16.84 3.12
C VAL A 94 -2.42 17.40 1.75
N PRO A 95 -1.51 18.09 1.03
CA PRO A 95 -1.82 18.64 -0.28
C PRO A 95 -2.00 17.52 -1.31
N PHE A 96 -3.06 17.61 -2.11
CA PHE A 96 -3.36 16.67 -3.18
C PHE A 96 -3.49 17.41 -4.53
N PRO A 97 -2.84 16.93 -5.61
CA PRO A 97 -1.96 15.76 -5.70
C PRO A 97 -0.53 16.02 -5.20
N SER A 98 0.15 14.96 -4.77
CA SER A 98 1.51 14.95 -4.24
C SER A 98 2.45 14.02 -5.03
N ILE A 99 3.76 14.12 -4.76
CA ILE A 99 4.77 13.22 -5.33
C ILE A 99 4.56 11.77 -4.89
N ALA A 100 4.07 11.53 -3.66
CA ALA A 100 3.77 10.18 -3.16
C ALA A 100 2.69 9.50 -4.01
N ASP A 101 1.66 10.26 -4.44
CA ASP A 101 0.58 9.73 -5.29
C ASP A 101 1.12 9.16 -6.60
N ALA A 102 2.11 9.82 -7.22
CA ALA A 102 2.73 9.31 -8.44
C ALA A 102 3.46 7.98 -8.20
N PHE A 103 4.17 7.83 -7.08
CA PHE A 103 4.90 6.60 -6.75
C PHE A 103 3.97 5.45 -6.36
N TRP A 104 2.89 5.71 -5.62
CA TRP A 104 1.84 4.72 -5.35
C TRP A 104 1.13 4.30 -6.64
N LEU A 105 0.84 5.24 -7.56
CA LEU A 105 0.24 4.89 -8.84
C LEU A 105 1.19 4.08 -9.73
N LEU A 106 2.49 4.37 -9.69
CA LEU A 106 3.52 3.64 -10.45
C LEU A 106 3.69 2.19 -9.99
N PHE A 107 3.35 1.87 -8.74
CA PHE A 107 3.35 0.49 -8.25
C PHE A 107 2.47 -0.43 -9.10
N TYR A 108 1.25 -0.01 -9.44
CA TYR A 108 0.28 -0.85 -10.13
C TYR A 108 0.74 -1.33 -11.52
N PRO A 109 1.16 -0.46 -12.47
CA PRO A 109 1.61 -0.93 -13.78
C PRO A 109 2.88 -1.78 -13.69
N LEU A 110 3.80 -1.47 -12.76
CA LEU A 110 5.01 -2.28 -12.55
C LEU A 110 4.68 -3.67 -11.99
N ALA A 111 3.80 -3.74 -10.98
CA ALA A 111 3.36 -4.99 -10.38
C ALA A 111 2.61 -5.85 -11.40
N MET A 112 1.68 -5.26 -12.16
CA MET A 112 0.94 -5.96 -13.22
C MET A 112 1.88 -6.52 -14.30
N ALA A 113 2.80 -5.70 -14.81
CA ALA A 113 3.76 -6.13 -15.83
C ALA A 113 4.70 -7.23 -15.30
N GLY A 114 5.12 -7.12 -14.03
CA GLY A 114 5.93 -8.11 -13.35
C GLY A 114 5.21 -9.46 -13.20
N VAL A 115 3.98 -9.47 -12.69
CA VAL A 115 3.18 -10.69 -12.52
C VAL A 115 2.87 -11.33 -13.87
N ALA A 116 2.43 -10.56 -14.86
CA ALA A 116 2.20 -11.04 -16.23
C ALA A 116 3.47 -11.61 -16.87
N GLY A 117 4.63 -11.01 -16.58
CA GLY A 117 5.92 -11.52 -17.04
C GLY A 117 6.30 -12.87 -16.41
N LEU A 118 5.97 -13.09 -15.13
CA LEU A 118 6.21 -14.37 -14.45
C LEU A 118 5.31 -15.47 -15.00
N THR A 119 4.02 -15.21 -15.13
CA THR A 119 3.06 -16.18 -15.69
C THR A 119 3.44 -16.54 -17.13
N ALA A 120 3.80 -15.54 -17.96
CA ALA A 120 4.26 -15.77 -19.32
C ALA A 120 5.60 -16.53 -19.43
N ALA A 121 6.45 -16.48 -18.39
CA ALA A 121 7.69 -17.23 -18.33
C ALA A 121 7.48 -18.70 -17.90
N GLN A 122 6.49 -18.95 -17.03
CA GLN A 122 6.16 -20.25 -16.47
C GLN A 122 5.29 -21.11 -17.39
N LEU A 123 4.32 -20.52 -18.10
CA LEU A 123 3.30 -21.27 -18.87
C LEU A 123 3.74 -21.66 -20.31
N GLY A 124 4.97 -21.38 -20.73
CA GLY A 124 5.38 -21.61 -22.13
C GLY A 124 4.57 -20.74 -23.12
N ARG A 125 4.94 -20.79 -24.41
CA ARG A 125 4.29 -19.91 -25.43
C ARG A 125 2.85 -20.32 -25.78
N ALA A 126 2.43 -21.54 -25.44
CA ALA A 126 1.19 -22.14 -25.92
C ALA A 126 -0.06 -21.74 -25.10
N ASP A 127 0.05 -21.54 -23.78
CA ASP A 127 -1.07 -21.15 -22.89
C ASP A 127 -1.20 -19.62 -22.70
N ARG A 128 -0.55 -18.83 -23.58
CA ARG A 128 -0.62 -17.36 -23.59
C ARG A 128 -1.96 -16.79 -24.04
N THR A 129 -2.95 -17.64 -24.31
CA THR A 129 -4.30 -17.24 -24.67
C THR A 129 -4.95 -16.49 -23.53
N GLY A 130 -5.56 -15.34 -23.83
CA GLY A 130 -5.99 -14.29 -22.89
C GLY A 130 -6.94 -14.68 -21.75
N LEU A 131 -7.30 -15.96 -21.59
CA LEU A 131 -8.12 -16.47 -20.49
C LEU A 131 -7.46 -16.27 -19.11
N SER A 132 -6.17 -16.59 -18.94
CA SER A 132 -5.53 -16.41 -17.62
C SER A 132 -5.34 -14.95 -17.23
N LEU A 133 -5.11 -14.08 -18.21
CA LEU A 133 -5.05 -12.63 -18.01
C LEU A 133 -6.43 -12.08 -17.69
N LEU A 134 -7.47 -12.59 -18.37
CA LEU A 134 -8.86 -12.22 -18.12
C LEU A 134 -9.28 -12.62 -16.72
N ASP A 135 -8.93 -13.81 -16.24
CA ASP A 135 -9.19 -14.24 -14.86
C ASP A 135 -8.49 -13.34 -13.84
N GLY A 136 -7.25 -12.93 -14.13
CA GLY A 136 -6.53 -11.95 -13.30
C GLY A 136 -7.20 -10.58 -13.27
N VAL A 137 -7.69 -10.10 -14.42
CA VAL A 137 -8.46 -8.85 -14.53
C VAL A 137 -9.80 -8.96 -13.81
N ILE A 138 -10.51 -10.08 -13.96
CA ILE A 138 -11.76 -10.35 -13.25
C ILE A 138 -11.51 -10.35 -11.73
N GLY A 139 -10.46 -11.02 -11.27
CA GLY A 139 -10.08 -11.04 -9.86
C GLY A 139 -9.76 -9.64 -9.31
N ALA A 140 -8.99 -8.84 -10.06
CA ALA A 140 -8.67 -7.46 -9.69
C ALA A 140 -9.91 -6.56 -9.65
N LEU A 141 -10.79 -6.65 -10.65
CA LEU A 141 -12.05 -5.91 -10.70
C LEU A 141 -13.00 -6.31 -9.57
N ALA A 142 -13.08 -7.61 -9.25
CA ALA A 142 -13.90 -8.11 -8.16
C ALA A 142 -13.42 -7.57 -6.80
N MET A 143 -12.11 -7.59 -6.55
CA MET A 143 -11.52 -7.00 -5.34
C MET A 143 -11.75 -5.48 -5.26
N GLY A 144 -11.57 -4.77 -6.39
CA GLY A 144 -11.84 -3.33 -6.47
C GLY A 144 -13.30 -2.99 -6.19
N ALA A 145 -14.24 -3.74 -6.76
CA ALA A 145 -15.67 -3.56 -6.53
C ALA A 145 -16.07 -3.85 -5.07
N ALA A 146 -15.51 -4.89 -4.45
CA ALA A 146 -15.74 -5.20 -3.05
C ALA A 146 -15.24 -4.07 -2.12
N GLY A 147 -14.06 -3.51 -2.40
CA GLY A 147 -13.52 -2.37 -1.66
C GLY A 147 -14.40 -1.11 -1.79
N ALA A 148 -14.84 -0.79 -3.01
CA ALA A 148 -15.74 0.33 -3.27
C ALA A 148 -17.09 0.16 -2.56
N ALA A 149 -17.66 -1.04 -2.59
CA ALA A 149 -18.90 -1.36 -1.88
C ALA A 149 -18.75 -1.17 -0.37
N ALA A 150 -17.67 -1.67 0.24
CA ALA A 150 -17.38 -1.51 1.66
C ALA A 150 -17.22 -0.04 2.06
N CYS A 151 -16.52 0.77 1.25
CA CYS A 151 -16.40 2.21 1.46
C CYS A 151 -17.75 2.93 1.35
N SER A 152 -18.56 2.58 0.34
CA SER A 152 -19.87 3.18 0.14
C SER A 152 -20.83 2.90 1.30
N ASP A 153 -20.92 1.65 1.78
CA ASP A 153 -21.77 1.28 2.92
C ASP A 153 -21.36 2.03 4.19
N ARG A 154 -20.05 2.14 4.42
CA ARG A 154 -19.50 2.87 5.57
C ARG A 154 -19.80 4.37 5.49
N SER A 155 -19.69 4.96 4.31
CA SER A 155 -20.04 6.38 4.09
C SER A 155 -21.53 6.63 4.27
N TRP A 156 -22.37 5.69 3.83
CA TRP A 156 -23.81 5.82 3.90
C TRP A 156 -24.35 5.72 5.33
N ARG A 157 -23.78 4.82 6.13
CA ARG A 157 -24.07 4.73 7.57
C ARG A 157 -23.71 6.00 8.34
N ARG A 158 -22.64 6.71 7.94
CA ARG A 158 -22.26 7.99 8.57
C ARG A 158 -23.21 9.13 8.23
N LEU A 159 -23.82 9.10 7.05
CA LEU A 159 -24.80 10.10 6.60
C LEU A 159 -26.22 9.80 7.08
N ALA A 160 -26.56 8.50 7.20
CA ALA A 160 -27.84 8.03 7.73
C ALA A 160 -27.92 8.06 9.26
N ALA A 161 -26.80 8.28 9.97
CA ALA A 161 -26.81 8.49 11.40
C ALA A 161 -27.59 9.78 11.73
N PRO A 162 -28.60 9.74 12.62
CA PRO A 162 -29.42 10.90 12.92
C PRO A 162 -28.54 11.99 13.56
N ARG A 163 -28.31 13.09 12.81
CA ARG A 163 -27.70 14.30 13.36
C ARG A 163 -28.69 14.89 14.36
N SER A 164 -28.45 14.71 15.66
CA SER A 164 -29.07 15.51 16.71
C SER A 164 -28.55 16.94 16.59
N ARG A 165 -29.05 17.67 15.60
CA ARG A 165 -28.89 19.12 15.51
C ARG A 165 -29.70 19.68 16.67
N SER A 166 -29.04 19.96 17.80
CA SER A 166 -29.61 20.83 18.82
C SER A 166 -29.87 22.17 18.16
N LEU A 167 -31.14 22.45 17.86
CA LEU A 167 -31.57 23.77 17.45
C LEU A 167 -31.14 24.75 18.56
N PRO A 168 -30.52 25.89 18.24
CA PRO A 168 -30.21 26.87 19.26
C PRO A 168 -31.52 27.35 19.86
N THR A 169 -31.80 26.94 21.11
CA THR A 169 -32.90 27.49 21.89
C THR A 169 -32.50 28.89 22.31
N SER A 170 -32.66 29.86 21.40
CA SER A 170 -32.59 31.26 21.79
C SER A 170 -33.73 31.52 22.77
N PRO A 171 -33.48 31.99 24.00
CA PRO A 171 -34.56 32.39 24.88
C PRO A 171 -35.26 33.59 24.23
N ILE A 172 -36.52 33.40 23.86
CA ILE A 172 -37.41 34.50 23.47
C ILE A 172 -37.48 35.42 24.69
N ARG A 173 -36.73 36.53 24.66
CA ARG A 173 -36.91 37.62 25.62
C ARG A 173 -38.34 38.13 25.44
N SER A 174 -39.20 37.90 26.43
CA SER A 174 -40.47 38.59 26.52
C SER A 174 -40.18 40.09 26.70
N ALA A 175 -40.47 40.86 25.66
CA ALA A 175 -40.51 42.31 25.75
C ALA A 175 -41.71 42.69 26.61
N THR A 176 -41.45 43.07 27.87
CA THR A 176 -42.42 43.77 28.71
C THR A 176 -42.52 45.21 28.21
N TRP A 177 -43.54 45.48 27.40
CA TRP A 177 -44.04 46.85 27.23
C TRP A 177 -44.99 47.15 28.39
N ARG A 178 -44.87 48.38 28.90
CA ARG A 178 -45.54 48.93 30.09
C ARG A 178 -47.04 48.71 30.12
#